data_AF-A0A965V921-F1
#
_entry.id   AF-A0A965V921-F1
#
_cell.length_a   1.000
_cell.length_b   1.000
_cell.length_c   1.000
_cell.angle_alpha   90.00
_cell.angle_beta   90.00
_cell.angle_gamma   90.00
#
_symmetry.space_group_name_H-M   'P 1'
#
loop_
_entity.id
_entity.type
_entity.pdbx_description
1 polymer ?
#
loop_
_entity_poly.entity_id
_entity_poly.type
_entity_poly.pdbx_seq_one_letter_code
_entity_poly.pdbx_strand_id
1 'polypeptide(L)'
;MLASEFKSPSTRSNSPPATGSTMYFFPDVTLRTRSGVQWLATFCAKESCVKVMKFLVSCNAAMSGADMSQGVPKTRAEVKDLQRLRQLFLDAPGRQGLEDYWQDESLLSLYDATYARRIGWKWQAVLAELENRDWTIPRNIRRWLDWGCGSGIASETLIEFVGATLPEEMVFSDRSKKAMHFASQKLASMTSGCRLTTSPPENALATQNDLLLISHVLTELTQSEMDALVNKISHAGVIVWVEPGTPFCSQRLIEVRARLKDKFSIVAPCPQQKSCPLETREGDWCHFFAPPPPIIFQDSFWTTFAKEMNIDLRSLPVSFLVLENNAIAEPMTSKESHRKRLIARPRFLKGHAKAMFCNSNGEATVEDLPQKRFKHEFKKWERDCFFVQLTNDQDSD
;
A
#
# COMPACT_ATOMS: atom_id res chain seq x y z
N MET A 1 30.68 -36.38 74.38
CA MET A 1 30.05 -36.49 73.04
C MET A 1 29.72 -35.07 72.61
N LEU A 2 30.46 -34.58 71.61
CA LEU A 2 30.71 -33.18 71.22
C LEU A 2 29.41 -32.47 70.79
N ALA A 3 28.97 -31.35 71.37
CA ALA A 3 29.48 -29.94 71.31
C ALA A 3 29.41 -29.36 69.87
N SER A 4 28.95 -28.14 69.55
CA SER A 4 28.46 -26.96 70.30
C SER A 4 28.10 -25.86 69.28
N GLU A 5 27.06 -25.07 69.58
CA GLU A 5 26.93 -23.60 69.46
C GLU A 5 27.27 -22.77 68.17
N PHE A 6 26.44 -21.72 68.00
CA PHE A 6 26.75 -20.28 67.81
C PHE A 6 26.07 -19.51 66.66
N LYS A 7 25.57 -18.33 67.09
CA LYS A 7 24.85 -17.26 66.39
C LYS A 7 25.73 -16.48 65.38
N SER A 8 25.06 -15.79 64.46
CA SER A 8 25.48 -14.72 63.52
C SER A 8 26.26 -13.55 64.21
N PRO A 9 26.83 -12.50 63.55
CA PRO A 9 26.51 -11.93 62.21
C PRO A 9 27.63 -11.20 61.38
N SER A 10 27.25 -10.77 60.17
CA SER A 10 27.65 -9.56 59.40
C SER A 10 29.13 -9.32 59.00
N THR A 11 29.42 -9.17 57.69
CA THR A 11 29.62 -7.86 57.00
C THR A 11 30.13 -8.01 55.55
N ARG A 12 29.54 -7.21 54.65
CA ARG A 12 30.00 -6.59 53.37
C ARG A 12 31.04 -7.28 52.47
N SER A 13 30.67 -7.47 51.18
CA SER A 13 31.28 -6.72 50.05
C SER A 13 30.53 -6.92 48.73
N ASN A 14 30.38 -5.82 47.98
CA ASN A 14 29.71 -5.66 46.67
C ASN A 14 30.28 -6.54 45.54
N SER A 15 29.41 -7.00 44.62
CA SER A 15 29.63 -7.14 43.17
C SER A 15 28.32 -7.51 42.44
N PRO A 16 28.08 -7.04 41.19
CA PRO A 16 26.77 -7.07 40.52
C PRO A 16 26.47 -8.42 39.82
N PRO A 17 25.19 -8.78 39.54
CA PRO A 17 24.89 -10.01 38.83
C PRO A 17 24.98 -9.84 37.31
N ALA A 18 25.67 -10.80 36.69
CA ALA A 18 25.79 -11.00 35.26
C ALA A 18 24.47 -11.48 34.63
N THR A 19 24.11 -10.89 33.50
CA THR A 19 23.07 -11.37 32.58
C THR A 19 23.61 -12.55 31.76
N GLY A 20 23.02 -13.73 31.90
CA GLY A 20 23.29 -14.89 31.06
C GLY A 20 22.11 -15.19 30.12
N SER A 21 22.34 -15.00 28.82
CA SER A 21 21.45 -15.47 27.74
C SER A 21 22.06 -16.72 27.11
N THR A 22 21.29 -17.81 27.10
CA THR A 22 21.66 -19.10 26.50
C THR A 22 21.69 -19.01 24.97
N MET A 23 22.81 -19.40 24.35
CA MET A 23 23.02 -19.45 22.89
C MET A 23 22.82 -20.90 22.41
N TYR A 24 21.96 -21.13 21.41
CA TYR A 24 21.85 -22.40 20.68
C TYR A 24 22.70 -22.32 19.40
N PHE A 25 23.57 -23.32 19.18
CA PHE A 25 24.36 -23.50 17.96
C PHE A 25 23.65 -24.48 17.00
N PHE A 26 23.60 -24.14 15.71
CA PHE A 26 23.28 -25.08 14.61
C PHE A 26 24.54 -25.24 13.71
N PRO A 27 24.80 -26.42 13.13
CA PRO A 27 26.02 -26.69 12.36
C PRO A 27 25.96 -26.20 10.91
N ASP A 28 27.12 -25.71 10.43
CA ASP A 28 27.40 -25.18 9.09
C ASP A 28 27.17 -26.19 7.95
N VAL A 29 26.53 -25.73 6.87
CA VAL A 29 26.54 -26.38 5.55
C VAL A 29 27.41 -25.56 4.61
N THR A 30 28.55 -26.11 4.21
CA THR A 30 29.51 -25.49 3.27
C THR A 30 29.19 -25.88 1.83
N LEU A 31 28.87 -24.91 0.97
CA LEU A 31 28.83 -25.09 -0.49
C LEU A 31 30.11 -24.53 -1.11
N ARG A 32 30.87 -25.38 -1.81
CA ARG A 32 32.03 -24.99 -2.64
C ARG A 32 31.57 -24.66 -4.05
N THR A 33 31.88 -23.46 -4.52
CA THR A 33 32.02 -23.16 -5.95
C THR A 33 33.31 -22.38 -6.21
N ARG A 34 33.95 -22.66 -7.35
CA ARG A 34 35.21 -22.04 -7.79
C ARG A 34 34.91 -20.66 -8.40
N SER A 35 35.82 -19.72 -8.13
CA SER A 35 36.01 -18.37 -8.68
C SER A 35 35.00 -17.27 -8.32
N GLY A 36 35.51 -16.25 -7.61
CA GLY A 36 34.92 -14.91 -7.50
C GLY A 36 34.66 -14.46 -6.06
N VAL A 37 35.51 -13.60 -5.54
CA VAL A 37 35.52 -13.08 -4.15
C VAL A 37 34.21 -12.35 -3.81
N GLN A 38 33.57 -12.70 -2.69
CA GLN A 38 32.56 -11.86 -2.04
C GLN A 38 32.76 -11.87 -0.52
N TRP A 39 32.77 -10.68 0.08
CA TRP A 39 32.92 -10.45 1.51
C TRP A 39 31.73 -11.05 2.28
N LEU A 40 31.98 -12.07 3.11
CA LEU A 40 31.01 -12.57 4.09
C LEU A 40 31.09 -11.71 5.35
N ALA A 41 30.08 -10.86 5.55
CA ALA A 41 29.84 -10.24 6.84
C ALA A 41 28.81 -11.09 7.60
N THR A 42 29.26 -11.88 8.58
CA THR A 42 28.38 -12.56 9.54
C THR A 42 27.73 -11.49 10.43
N PHE A 43 26.51 -11.07 10.08
CA PHE A 43 25.74 -10.13 10.90
C PHE A 43 24.70 -10.87 11.75
N CYS A 44 24.84 -10.73 13.06
CA CYS A 44 23.82 -11.10 14.03
C CYS A 44 22.63 -10.12 13.88
N ALA A 45 21.55 -10.57 13.22
CA ALA A 45 20.41 -9.72 12.90
C ALA A 45 19.53 -9.48 14.14
N LYS A 46 19.55 -8.26 14.66
CA LYS A 46 18.43 -7.73 15.46
C LYS A 46 17.26 -7.42 14.52
N GLU A 47 16.02 -7.59 14.96
CA GLU A 47 14.79 -7.34 14.17
C GLU A 47 14.77 -5.99 13.43
N SER A 48 15.46 -4.98 13.96
CA SER A 48 15.64 -3.66 13.35
C SER A 48 16.39 -3.70 12.01
N CYS A 49 17.32 -4.65 11.80
CA CYS A 49 18.10 -4.79 10.56
C CYS A 49 17.30 -5.45 9.44
N VAL A 50 16.31 -6.31 9.77
CA VAL A 50 15.46 -6.98 8.78
C VAL A 50 14.53 -5.97 8.10
N LYS A 51 13.98 -5.00 8.85
CA LYS A 51 13.14 -3.91 8.29
C LYS A 51 13.95 -3.00 7.34
N VAL A 52 15.19 -2.66 7.69
CA VAL A 52 16.07 -1.84 6.84
C VAL A 52 16.50 -2.60 5.58
N MET A 53 16.78 -3.91 5.68
CA MET A 53 17.09 -4.73 4.50
C MET A 53 15.87 -4.90 3.59
N LYS A 54 14.64 -5.09 4.11
CA LYS A 54 13.44 -5.12 3.28
C LYS A 54 13.19 -3.80 2.54
N PHE A 55 13.41 -2.66 3.20
CA PHE A 55 13.32 -1.34 2.54
C PHE A 55 14.37 -1.17 1.43
N LEU A 56 15.61 -1.61 1.66
CA LEU A 56 16.67 -1.59 0.65
C LEU A 56 16.44 -2.59 -0.48
N VAL A 57 15.87 -3.77 -0.20
CA VAL A 57 15.47 -4.76 -1.21
C VAL A 57 14.26 -4.28 -2.00
N SER A 58 13.31 -3.55 -1.40
CA SER A 58 12.20 -2.90 -2.12
C SER A 58 12.69 -1.78 -3.03
N CYS A 59 13.71 -1.00 -2.59
CA CYS A 59 14.40 -0.07 -3.47
C CYS A 59 15.20 -0.75 -4.59
N ASN A 60 15.76 -1.95 -4.36
CA ASN A 60 16.50 -2.72 -5.38
C ASN A 60 15.61 -3.58 -6.29
N ALA A 61 14.43 -4.00 -5.85
CA ALA A 61 13.44 -4.73 -6.66
C ALA A 61 12.81 -3.80 -7.69
N ALA A 62 12.65 -2.51 -7.35
CA ALA A 62 12.40 -1.45 -8.33
C ALA A 62 13.53 -1.28 -9.37
N MET A 63 14.65 -2.02 -9.25
CA MET A 63 15.80 -1.98 -10.15
C MET A 63 16.05 -3.29 -10.93
N SER A 64 15.22 -4.33 -10.78
CA SER A 64 15.39 -5.55 -11.59
C SER A 64 14.71 -5.42 -12.96
N GLY A 65 15.44 -4.84 -13.91
CA GLY A 65 15.58 -5.43 -15.24
C GLY A 65 14.48 -5.24 -16.29
N ALA A 66 13.47 -4.40 -16.07
CA ALA A 66 12.73 -3.86 -17.22
C ALA A 66 13.58 -2.76 -17.87
N ASP A 67 13.97 -2.97 -19.12
CA ASP A 67 14.56 -1.94 -19.98
C ASP A 67 13.65 -0.70 -19.93
N MET A 68 14.03 0.32 -19.15
CA MET A 68 13.28 1.58 -19.03
C MET A 68 13.15 2.33 -20.36
N SER A 69 13.73 1.81 -21.46
CA SER A 69 13.57 2.35 -22.81
C SER A 69 12.40 1.74 -23.60
N GLN A 70 11.74 0.68 -23.10
CA GLN A 70 10.52 0.11 -23.69
C GLN A 70 9.27 0.79 -23.08
N GLY A 71 8.39 1.32 -23.94
CA GLY A 71 7.16 2.01 -23.51
C GLY A 71 7.30 3.50 -23.19
N VAL A 72 8.50 4.08 -23.24
CA VAL A 72 8.65 5.55 -23.18
C VAL A 72 8.16 6.16 -24.50
N PRO A 73 7.34 7.23 -24.51
CA PRO A 73 6.95 7.92 -25.73
C PRO A 73 8.19 8.49 -26.44
N LYS A 74 8.41 8.07 -27.69
CA LYS A 74 9.53 8.48 -28.55
C LYS A 74 9.09 9.45 -29.64
N THR A 75 7.79 9.50 -29.94
CA THR A 75 7.21 10.26 -31.02
C THR A 75 6.15 11.25 -30.52
N ARG A 76 5.88 12.28 -31.33
CA ARG A 76 4.77 13.22 -31.07
C ARG A 76 3.40 12.54 -31.09
N ALA A 77 3.25 11.43 -31.80
CA ALA A 77 1.98 10.69 -31.86
C ALA A 77 1.69 10.01 -30.51
N GLU A 78 2.67 9.29 -29.96
CA GLU A 78 2.55 8.61 -28.65
C GLU A 78 2.28 9.61 -27.51
N VAL A 79 2.91 10.79 -27.55
CA VAL A 79 2.61 11.88 -26.60
C VAL A 79 1.15 12.34 -26.72
N LYS A 80 0.63 12.51 -27.94
CA LYS A 80 -0.77 12.88 -28.15
C LYS A 80 -1.74 11.80 -27.69
N ASP A 81 -1.38 10.53 -27.86
CA ASP A 81 -2.20 9.42 -27.37
C ASP A 81 -2.30 9.42 -25.85
N LEU A 82 -1.20 9.65 -25.14
CA LEU A 82 -1.22 9.81 -23.69
C LEU A 82 -2.02 11.04 -23.24
N GLN A 83 -1.90 12.17 -23.94
CA GLN A 83 -2.70 13.37 -23.66
C GLN A 83 -4.20 13.12 -23.83
N ARG A 84 -4.59 12.41 -24.91
CA ARG A 84 -5.98 12.01 -25.16
C ARG A 84 -6.50 11.09 -24.07
N LEU A 85 -5.71 10.08 -23.68
CA LEU A 85 -6.07 9.14 -22.62
C LEU A 85 -6.23 9.85 -21.27
N ARG A 86 -5.32 10.78 -20.93
CA ARG A 86 -5.44 11.61 -19.74
C ARG A 86 -6.69 12.47 -19.74
N GLN A 87 -7.02 13.11 -20.87
CA GLN A 87 -8.23 13.91 -20.96
C GLN A 87 -9.48 13.05 -20.74
N LEU A 88 -9.51 11.84 -21.31
CA LEU A 88 -10.59 10.89 -21.07
C LEU A 88 -10.78 10.59 -19.58
N PHE A 89 -9.70 10.32 -18.84
CA PHE A 89 -9.77 10.04 -17.40
C PHE A 89 -10.16 11.25 -16.55
N LEU A 90 -9.72 12.46 -16.92
CA LEU A 90 -10.11 13.69 -16.24
C LEU A 90 -11.60 13.98 -16.42
N ASP A 91 -12.15 13.63 -17.58
CA ASP A 91 -13.55 13.85 -17.91
C ASP A 91 -14.50 12.71 -17.46
N ALA A 92 -13.95 11.55 -17.08
CA ALA A 92 -14.71 10.35 -16.75
C ALA A 92 -15.65 10.47 -15.53
N PRO A 93 -15.26 11.13 -14.41
CA PRO A 93 -16.11 11.20 -13.22
C PRO A 93 -17.52 11.72 -13.54
N GLY A 94 -18.54 10.90 -13.25
CA GLY A 94 -19.95 11.26 -13.47
C GLY A 94 -20.51 11.01 -14.87
N ARG A 95 -19.77 10.35 -15.78
CA ARG A 95 -20.28 9.89 -17.09
C ARG A 95 -20.99 8.52 -17.00
N GLN A 96 -21.66 8.10 -18.09
CA GLN A 96 -22.40 6.83 -18.22
C GLN A 96 -21.50 5.57 -18.35
N GLY A 97 -20.41 5.51 -17.59
CA GLY A 97 -19.38 4.48 -17.77
C GLY A 97 -18.51 4.75 -19.01
N LEU A 98 -17.32 4.15 -19.05
CA LEU A 98 -16.42 4.25 -20.21
C LEU A 98 -16.51 3.00 -21.10
N GLU A 99 -16.43 3.16 -22.42
CA GLU A 99 -16.21 2.04 -23.33
C GLU A 99 -14.73 1.59 -23.31
N ASP A 100 -14.41 0.47 -23.98
CA ASP A 100 -13.02 0.04 -24.14
C ASP A 100 -12.22 1.08 -24.95
N TYR A 101 -11.30 1.78 -24.28
CA TYR A 101 -10.46 2.82 -24.86
C TYR A 101 -9.07 2.33 -25.28
N TRP A 102 -8.74 1.05 -25.05
CA TRP A 102 -7.47 0.46 -25.47
C TRP A 102 -7.50 0.13 -26.97
N GLN A 103 -6.89 0.99 -27.77
CA GLN A 103 -6.83 0.81 -29.22
C GLN A 103 -5.98 -0.40 -29.60
N ASP A 104 -4.80 -0.50 -29.01
CA ASP A 104 -3.83 -1.57 -29.22
C ASP A 104 -2.93 -1.76 -27.98
N GLU A 105 -2.08 -2.78 -28.01
CA GLU A 105 -1.14 -3.08 -26.93
C GLU A 105 0.00 -2.05 -26.82
N SER A 106 0.27 -1.27 -27.87
CA SER A 106 1.29 -0.23 -27.81
C SER A 106 0.84 0.91 -26.89
N LEU A 107 -0.44 1.29 -26.94
CA LEU A 107 -1.01 2.27 -26.00
C LEU A 107 -0.98 1.76 -24.55
N LEU A 108 -1.24 0.46 -24.34
CA LEU A 108 -1.11 -0.18 -23.02
C LEU A 108 0.33 -0.14 -22.52
N SER A 109 1.31 -0.42 -23.39
CA SER A 109 2.74 -0.34 -23.08
C SER A 109 3.16 1.09 -22.70
N LEU A 110 2.71 2.10 -23.46
CA LEU A 110 2.93 3.52 -23.14
C LEU A 110 2.31 3.90 -21.80
N TYR A 111 1.07 3.49 -21.56
CA TYR A 111 0.38 3.73 -20.29
C TYR A 111 1.12 3.06 -19.13
N ASP A 112 1.57 1.81 -19.31
CA ASP A 112 2.28 1.03 -18.31
C ASP A 112 3.59 1.68 -17.88
N ALA A 113 4.36 2.17 -18.84
CA ALA A 113 5.63 2.86 -18.60
C ALA A 113 5.45 4.29 -18.03
N THR A 114 4.23 4.84 -18.04
CA THR A 114 3.95 6.22 -17.63
C THR A 114 2.92 6.31 -16.49
N TYR A 115 1.64 6.45 -16.81
CA TYR A 115 0.57 6.65 -15.83
C TYR A 115 0.44 5.49 -14.86
N ALA A 116 0.61 4.25 -15.32
CA ALA A 116 0.54 3.08 -14.45
C ALA A 116 1.63 3.14 -13.37
N ARG A 117 2.89 3.49 -13.70
CA ARG A 117 3.94 3.62 -12.66
C ARG A 117 3.55 4.57 -11.53
N ARG A 118 2.85 5.66 -11.84
CA ARG A 118 2.29 6.56 -10.81
C ARG A 118 1.22 5.87 -9.95
N ILE A 119 0.41 4.99 -10.52
CA ILE A 119 -0.52 4.14 -9.78
C ILE A 119 0.24 3.13 -8.92
N GLY A 120 1.30 2.52 -9.45
CA GLY A 120 2.20 1.63 -8.70
C GLY A 120 2.76 2.31 -7.44
N TRP A 121 3.21 3.57 -7.53
CA TRP A 121 3.70 4.31 -6.35
C TRP A 121 2.61 4.52 -5.29
N LYS A 122 1.32 4.64 -5.68
CA LYS A 122 0.21 4.67 -4.73
C LYS A 122 0.03 3.31 -4.04
N TRP A 123 0.08 2.23 -4.81
CA TRP A 123 0.03 0.88 -4.28
C TRP A 123 1.18 0.59 -3.32
N GLN A 124 2.42 0.96 -3.67
CA GLN A 124 3.58 0.84 -2.79
C GLN A 124 3.35 1.55 -1.46
N ALA A 125 2.79 2.77 -1.47
CA ALA A 125 2.47 3.50 -0.25
C ALA A 125 1.38 2.81 0.58
N VAL A 126 0.34 2.27 -0.06
CA VAL A 126 -0.72 1.50 0.62
C VAL A 126 -0.17 0.20 1.21
N LEU A 127 0.67 -0.55 0.50
CA LEU A 127 1.27 -1.78 1.01
C LEU A 127 2.24 -1.50 2.16
N ALA A 128 3.00 -0.39 2.11
CA ALA A 128 3.80 0.07 3.24
C ALA A 128 2.95 0.46 4.45
N GLU A 129 1.71 0.96 4.28
CA GLU A 129 0.76 1.14 5.38
C GLU A 129 0.39 -0.17 6.03
N LEU A 130 0.09 -1.18 5.22
CA LEU A 130 -0.28 -2.49 5.72
C LEU A 130 0.91 -3.14 6.46
N GLU A 131 2.14 -3.01 5.94
CA GLU A 131 3.34 -3.48 6.64
C GLU A 131 3.54 -2.76 7.99
N ASN A 132 3.31 -1.45 8.04
CA ASN A 132 3.41 -0.66 9.27
C ASN A 132 2.36 -1.05 10.33
N ARG A 133 1.29 -1.75 9.93
CA ARG A 133 0.26 -2.33 10.81
C ARG A 133 0.54 -3.78 11.16
N ASP A 134 1.69 -4.31 10.75
CA ASP A 134 2.02 -5.73 10.84
C ASP A 134 0.96 -6.63 10.15
N TRP A 135 0.25 -6.09 9.14
CA TRP A 135 -0.73 -6.86 8.36
C TRP A 135 -0.03 -7.75 7.35
N THR A 136 -0.52 -8.98 7.22
CA THR A 136 -0.04 -9.96 6.24
C THR A 136 -1.23 -10.59 5.53
N ILE A 137 -1.04 -11.03 4.28
CA ILE A 137 -2.06 -11.78 3.54
C ILE A 137 -2.41 -13.05 4.33
N PRO A 138 -3.70 -13.31 4.64
CA PRO A 138 -4.11 -14.51 5.37
C PRO A 138 -3.72 -15.80 4.64
N ARG A 139 -3.32 -16.83 5.39
CA ARG A 139 -2.75 -18.08 4.82
C ARG A 139 -3.73 -18.89 3.98
N ASN A 140 -5.03 -18.70 4.19
CA ASN A 140 -6.09 -19.38 3.45
C ASN A 140 -6.40 -18.70 2.10
N ILE A 141 -5.80 -17.53 1.83
CA ILE A 141 -5.87 -16.92 0.50
C ILE A 141 -5.03 -17.75 -0.47
N ARG A 142 -5.69 -18.24 -1.53
CA ARG A 142 -5.07 -19.11 -2.55
C ARG A 142 -5.08 -18.51 -3.94
N ARG A 143 -5.94 -17.52 -4.17
CA ARG A 143 -6.12 -16.90 -5.47
C ARG A 143 -6.11 -15.38 -5.34
N TRP A 144 -5.45 -14.70 -6.28
CA TRP A 144 -5.57 -13.26 -6.40
C TRP A 144 -6.42 -12.92 -7.62
N LEU A 145 -7.37 -12.01 -7.46
CA LEU A 145 -8.19 -11.50 -8.55
C LEU A 145 -7.90 -10.01 -8.72
N ASP A 146 -7.32 -9.63 -9.85
CA ASP A 146 -7.07 -8.23 -10.22
C ASP A 146 -8.25 -7.74 -11.06
N TRP A 147 -9.18 -7.01 -10.43
CA TRP A 147 -10.42 -6.55 -11.05
C TRP A 147 -10.28 -5.11 -11.52
N GLY A 148 -10.45 -4.91 -12.83
CA GLY A 148 -10.00 -3.71 -13.54
C GLY A 148 -8.48 -3.71 -13.70
N CYS A 149 -7.90 -4.84 -14.13
CA CYS A 149 -6.46 -5.05 -14.06
C CYS A 149 -5.64 -4.04 -14.87
N GLY A 150 -6.21 -3.43 -15.93
CA GLY A 150 -5.48 -2.52 -16.80
C GLY A 150 -4.17 -3.15 -17.29
N SER A 151 -3.05 -2.47 -17.05
CA SER A 151 -1.71 -2.98 -17.41
C SER A 151 -1.14 -4.01 -16.42
N GLY A 152 -1.87 -4.38 -15.36
CA GLY A 152 -1.44 -5.30 -14.31
C GLY A 152 -0.59 -4.66 -13.22
N ILE A 153 -0.54 -3.32 -13.14
CA ILE A 153 0.36 -2.61 -12.21
C ILE A 153 0.07 -2.88 -10.72
N ALA A 154 -1.20 -3.11 -10.35
CA ALA A 154 -1.57 -3.46 -8.99
C ALA A 154 -0.97 -4.82 -8.61
N SER A 155 -1.17 -5.82 -9.46
CA SER A 155 -0.56 -7.15 -9.33
C SER A 155 0.97 -7.10 -9.33
N GLU A 156 1.60 -6.39 -10.28
CA GLU A 156 3.06 -6.20 -10.34
C GLU A 156 3.60 -5.69 -9.00
N THR A 157 3.00 -4.61 -8.50
CA THR A 157 3.42 -3.97 -7.26
C THR A 157 3.25 -4.89 -6.06
N LEU A 158 2.17 -5.68 -6.01
CA LEU A 158 1.96 -6.64 -4.94
C LEU A 158 2.98 -7.78 -4.99
N ILE A 159 3.26 -8.33 -6.19
CA ILE A 159 4.27 -9.39 -6.38
C ILE A 159 5.63 -8.91 -5.87
N GLU A 160 6.06 -7.71 -6.27
CA GLU A 160 7.31 -7.11 -5.81
C GLU A 160 7.35 -6.94 -4.29
N PHE A 161 6.23 -6.57 -3.69
CA PHE A 161 6.12 -6.34 -2.24
C PHE A 161 6.19 -7.64 -1.43
N VAL A 162 5.47 -8.70 -1.85
CA VAL A 162 5.45 -9.98 -1.11
C VAL A 162 6.65 -10.88 -1.42
N GLY A 163 7.35 -10.63 -2.53
CA GLY A 163 8.47 -11.42 -3.00
C GLY A 163 8.03 -12.82 -3.48
N ALA A 164 8.70 -13.87 -2.99
CA ALA A 164 8.50 -15.25 -3.48
C ALA A 164 7.17 -15.90 -3.05
N THR A 165 6.30 -15.20 -2.31
CA THR A 165 5.04 -15.76 -1.80
C THR A 165 3.91 -15.48 -2.79
N LEU A 166 3.78 -16.34 -3.81
CA LEU A 166 2.74 -16.23 -4.84
C LEU A 166 1.51 -17.09 -4.52
N PRO A 167 0.33 -16.72 -5.04
CA PRO A 167 -0.87 -17.55 -4.93
C PRO A 167 -0.78 -18.78 -5.85
N GLU A 168 -1.72 -19.71 -5.70
CA GLU A 168 -1.89 -20.84 -6.63
C GLU A 168 -2.39 -20.36 -8.00
N GLU A 169 -3.20 -19.30 -8.01
CA GLU A 169 -3.77 -18.70 -9.21
C GLU A 169 -3.84 -17.16 -9.11
N MET A 170 -3.57 -16.49 -10.23
CA MET A 170 -3.89 -15.08 -10.45
C MET A 170 -4.85 -14.95 -11.62
N VAL A 171 -5.94 -14.23 -11.40
CA VAL A 171 -6.97 -13.95 -12.39
C VAL A 171 -6.94 -12.47 -12.74
N PHE A 172 -6.74 -12.16 -14.02
CA PHE A 172 -6.83 -10.80 -14.54
C PHE A 172 -8.21 -10.56 -15.15
N SER A 173 -8.93 -9.57 -14.64
CA SER A 173 -10.27 -9.22 -15.07
C SER A 173 -10.33 -7.77 -15.48
N ASP A 174 -10.74 -7.50 -16.72
CA ASP A 174 -10.93 -6.14 -17.24
C ASP A 174 -12.01 -6.17 -18.32
N ARG A 175 -12.67 -5.03 -18.56
CA ARG A 175 -13.60 -4.89 -19.69
C ARG A 175 -12.89 -5.12 -21.02
N SER A 176 -11.60 -4.80 -21.09
CA SER A 176 -10.78 -4.97 -22.27
C SER A 176 -10.01 -6.29 -22.26
N LYS A 177 -10.28 -7.11 -23.28
CA LYS A 177 -9.50 -8.33 -23.54
C LYS A 177 -8.02 -8.03 -23.78
N LYS A 178 -7.70 -6.86 -24.36
CA LYS A 178 -6.31 -6.44 -24.60
C LYS A 178 -5.58 -6.18 -23.29
N ALA A 179 -6.24 -5.48 -22.35
CA ALA A 179 -5.69 -5.22 -21.02
C ALA A 179 -5.43 -6.53 -20.24
N MET A 180 -6.40 -7.44 -20.23
CA MET A 180 -6.24 -8.76 -19.59
C MET A 180 -5.08 -9.56 -20.18
N HIS A 181 -4.94 -9.57 -21.51
CA HIS A 181 -3.85 -10.26 -22.19
C HIS A 181 -2.49 -9.64 -21.85
N PHE A 182 -2.40 -8.31 -21.96
CA PHE A 182 -1.19 -7.54 -21.66
C PHE A 182 -0.71 -7.78 -20.22
N ALA A 183 -1.60 -7.65 -19.23
CA ALA A 183 -1.27 -7.86 -17.82
C ALA A 183 -0.76 -9.29 -17.55
N SER A 184 -1.46 -10.29 -18.09
CA SER A 184 -1.10 -11.70 -17.94
C SER A 184 0.27 -12.01 -18.56
N GLN A 185 0.52 -11.53 -19.79
CA GLN A 185 1.79 -11.74 -20.48
C GLN A 185 2.96 -11.04 -19.77
N LYS A 186 2.76 -9.77 -19.37
CA LYS A 186 3.77 -8.98 -18.66
C LYS A 186 4.25 -9.69 -17.40
N LEU A 187 3.31 -10.27 -16.63
CA LEU A 187 3.60 -10.85 -15.32
C LEU A 187 4.00 -12.33 -15.35
N ALA A 188 3.91 -12.99 -16.51
CA ALA A 188 4.23 -14.42 -16.65
C ALA A 188 5.65 -14.78 -16.16
N SER A 189 6.64 -13.92 -16.42
CA SER A 189 8.02 -14.16 -16.00
C SER A 189 8.22 -14.02 -14.48
N MET A 190 7.46 -13.15 -13.82
CA MET A 190 7.52 -12.88 -12.38
C MET A 190 6.74 -13.89 -11.53
N THR A 191 5.88 -14.69 -12.17
CA THR A 191 4.88 -15.54 -11.49
C THR A 191 5.11 -17.03 -11.75
N SER A 192 6.38 -17.44 -11.83
CA SER A 192 6.77 -18.84 -12.02
C SER A 192 6.11 -19.76 -10.98
N GLY A 193 5.33 -20.75 -11.45
CA GLY A 193 4.61 -21.69 -10.58
C GLY A 193 3.19 -21.25 -10.18
N CYS A 194 2.79 -20.02 -10.49
CA CYS A 194 1.43 -19.54 -10.34
C CYS A 194 0.65 -19.71 -11.66
N ARG A 195 -0.60 -20.18 -11.59
CA ARG A 195 -1.48 -20.25 -12.76
C ARG A 195 -2.02 -18.86 -13.09
N LEU A 196 -1.79 -18.38 -14.31
CA LEU A 196 -2.37 -17.13 -14.79
C LEU A 196 -3.60 -17.40 -15.64
N THR A 197 -4.73 -16.78 -15.30
CA THR A 197 -5.97 -16.86 -16.08
C THR A 197 -6.53 -15.47 -16.33
N THR A 198 -7.38 -15.36 -17.35
CA THR A 198 -8.13 -14.14 -17.64
C THR A 198 -9.62 -14.46 -17.58
N SER A 199 -10.40 -13.55 -17.02
CA SER A 199 -11.86 -13.71 -16.92
C SER A 199 -12.51 -12.35 -17.03
N PRO A 200 -13.51 -12.15 -17.90
CA PRO A 200 -14.20 -10.88 -17.98
C PRO A 200 -14.99 -10.59 -16.69
N PRO A 201 -15.32 -9.32 -16.39
CA PRO A 201 -15.89 -8.91 -15.11
C PRO A 201 -17.22 -9.59 -14.73
N GLU A 202 -18.01 -10.03 -15.71
CA GLU A 202 -19.25 -10.80 -15.52
C GLU A 202 -19.01 -12.17 -14.87
N ASN A 203 -17.87 -12.80 -15.14
CA ASN A 203 -17.52 -14.15 -14.68
C ASN A 203 -16.50 -14.16 -13.54
N ALA A 204 -15.84 -13.03 -13.30
CA ALA A 204 -14.86 -12.86 -12.23
C ALA A 204 -15.54 -12.72 -10.86
N LEU A 205 -15.99 -13.85 -10.29
CA LEU A 205 -16.62 -13.91 -8.97
C LEU A 205 -15.58 -14.12 -7.87
N ALA A 206 -15.69 -13.32 -6.81
CA ALA A 206 -14.85 -13.44 -5.63
C ALA A 206 -15.39 -14.49 -4.65
N THR A 207 -14.48 -15.17 -3.96
CA THR A 207 -14.71 -16.17 -2.93
C THR A 207 -13.90 -15.84 -1.69
N GLN A 208 -14.20 -16.51 -0.57
CA GLN A 208 -13.53 -16.27 0.71
C GLN A 208 -12.03 -16.63 0.72
N ASN A 209 -11.54 -17.31 -0.32
CA ASN A 209 -10.12 -17.66 -0.49
C ASN A 209 -9.39 -16.69 -1.44
N ASP A 210 -10.04 -15.59 -1.82
CA ASP A 210 -9.49 -14.62 -2.75
C ASP A 210 -8.99 -13.36 -2.06
N LEU A 211 -7.83 -12.89 -2.52
CA LEU A 211 -7.42 -11.50 -2.38
C LEU A 211 -7.83 -10.75 -3.64
N LEU A 212 -8.69 -9.76 -3.47
CA LEU A 212 -9.15 -8.90 -4.54
C LEU A 212 -8.33 -7.61 -4.60
N LEU A 213 -7.75 -7.33 -5.75
CA LEU A 213 -7.10 -6.05 -6.06
C LEU A 213 -8.06 -5.25 -6.93
N ILE A 214 -8.34 -4.01 -6.53
CA ILE A 214 -9.15 -3.08 -7.33
C ILE A 214 -8.41 -1.75 -7.40
N SER A 215 -8.18 -1.25 -8.62
CA SER A 215 -7.36 -0.07 -8.82
C SER A 215 -7.93 0.89 -9.86
N HIS A 216 -8.21 2.13 -9.45
CA HIS A 216 -8.56 3.24 -10.35
C HIS A 216 -9.76 2.97 -11.27
N VAL A 217 -10.75 2.22 -10.77
CA VAL A 217 -11.94 1.87 -11.54
C VAL A 217 -13.12 2.79 -11.23
N LEU A 218 -13.15 3.43 -10.05
CA LEU A 218 -14.35 4.12 -9.56
C LEU A 218 -14.79 5.27 -10.46
N THR A 219 -13.86 5.96 -11.14
CA THR A 219 -14.20 7.05 -12.06
C THR A 219 -14.84 6.56 -13.35
N GLU A 220 -14.81 5.26 -13.62
CA GLU A 220 -15.27 4.65 -14.86
C GLU A 220 -16.56 3.84 -14.70
N LEU A 221 -17.09 3.74 -13.47
CA LEU A 221 -18.28 2.96 -13.15
C LEU A 221 -19.48 3.88 -12.90
N THR A 222 -20.62 3.51 -13.48
CA THR A 222 -21.93 4.04 -13.09
C THR A 222 -22.31 3.56 -11.69
N GLN A 223 -23.36 4.17 -11.11
CA GLN A 223 -23.89 3.71 -9.81
C GLN A 223 -24.33 2.23 -9.86
N SER A 224 -25.00 1.82 -10.93
CA SER A 224 -25.47 0.43 -11.10
C SER A 224 -24.31 -0.56 -11.19
N GLU A 225 -23.25 -0.21 -11.93
CA GLU A 225 -22.05 -1.05 -12.03
C GLU A 225 -21.29 -1.12 -10.71
N MET A 226 -21.23 -0.01 -9.96
CA MET A 226 -20.69 0.00 -8.59
C MET A 226 -21.51 -0.95 -7.70
N ASP A 227 -22.84 -0.88 -7.74
CA ASP A 227 -23.70 -1.75 -6.93
C ASP A 227 -23.51 -3.22 -7.27
N ALA A 228 -23.41 -3.55 -8.57
CA ALA A 228 -23.12 -4.88 -9.05
C ALA A 228 -21.73 -5.36 -8.60
N LEU A 229 -20.71 -4.49 -8.64
CA LEU A 229 -19.36 -4.79 -8.17
C LEU A 229 -19.37 -5.09 -6.67
N VAL A 230 -19.97 -4.24 -5.84
CA VAL A 230 -20.02 -4.44 -4.39
C VAL A 230 -20.68 -5.78 -4.04
N ASN A 231 -21.73 -6.18 -4.76
CA ASN A 231 -22.36 -7.49 -4.56
C ASN A 231 -21.39 -8.64 -4.88
N LYS A 232 -20.68 -8.57 -6.02
CA LYS A 232 -19.71 -9.60 -6.44
C LYS A 232 -18.55 -9.75 -5.47
N ILE A 233 -18.02 -8.64 -4.94
CA ILE A 233 -16.84 -8.64 -4.09
C ILE A 233 -17.16 -8.92 -2.62
N SER A 234 -18.44 -8.90 -2.23
CA SER A 234 -18.88 -9.10 -0.84
C SER A 234 -18.56 -10.48 -0.25
N HIS A 235 -18.09 -11.41 -1.08
CA HIS A 235 -17.65 -12.75 -0.70
C HIS A 235 -16.12 -12.92 -0.68
N ALA A 236 -15.35 -11.92 -1.10
CA ALA A 236 -13.89 -11.97 -1.09
C ALA A 236 -13.36 -12.26 0.33
N GLY A 237 -12.18 -12.89 0.42
CA GLY A 237 -11.47 -13.05 1.67
C GLY A 237 -10.82 -11.73 2.11
N VAL A 238 -10.10 -11.09 1.19
CA VAL A 238 -9.49 -9.77 1.38
C VAL A 238 -9.81 -8.88 0.19
N ILE A 239 -10.03 -7.59 0.45
CA ILE A 239 -10.17 -6.57 -0.59
C ILE A 239 -9.13 -5.48 -0.32
N VAL A 240 -8.27 -5.20 -1.31
CA VAL A 240 -7.40 -4.03 -1.34
C VAL A 240 -7.84 -3.15 -2.50
N TRP A 241 -8.42 -1.99 -2.18
CA TRP A 241 -8.96 -1.06 -3.16
C TRP A 241 -8.20 0.26 -3.11
N VAL A 242 -7.52 0.64 -4.21
CA VAL A 242 -6.69 1.84 -4.31
C VAL A 242 -7.16 2.76 -5.43
N GLU A 243 -7.42 4.02 -5.10
CA GLU A 243 -8.06 5.00 -5.99
C GLU A 243 -7.33 6.35 -5.93
N PRO A 244 -7.51 7.25 -6.91
CA PRO A 244 -6.97 8.59 -6.81
C PRO A 244 -7.63 9.33 -5.63
N GLY A 245 -6.83 10.13 -4.92
CA GLY A 245 -7.29 10.86 -3.73
C GLY A 245 -8.13 12.08 -4.06
N THR A 246 -9.22 11.88 -4.79
CA THR A 246 -10.20 12.90 -5.18
C THR A 246 -11.43 12.85 -4.25
N PRO A 247 -12.20 13.94 -4.14
CA PRO A 247 -13.45 13.93 -3.40
C PRO A 247 -14.41 12.84 -3.88
N PHE A 248 -14.56 12.69 -5.21
CA PHE A 248 -15.42 11.69 -5.83
C PHE A 248 -15.05 10.26 -5.41
N CYS A 249 -13.79 9.84 -5.61
CA CYS A 249 -13.37 8.48 -5.26
C CYS A 249 -13.41 8.23 -3.75
N SER A 250 -13.05 9.23 -2.94
CA SER A 250 -13.13 9.11 -1.49
C SER A 250 -14.57 8.88 -1.02
N GLN A 251 -15.55 9.62 -1.57
CA GLN A 251 -16.95 9.44 -1.21
C GLN A 251 -17.44 8.03 -1.58
N ARG A 252 -17.12 7.58 -2.80
CA ARG A 252 -17.43 6.23 -3.27
C ARG A 252 -16.82 5.13 -2.39
N LEU A 253 -15.56 5.28 -1.97
CA LEU A 253 -14.94 4.33 -1.04
C LEU A 253 -15.60 4.34 0.35
N ILE A 254 -16.07 5.49 0.83
CA ILE A 254 -16.84 5.59 2.08
C ILE A 254 -18.18 4.85 1.96
N GLU A 255 -18.87 4.96 0.82
CA GLU A 255 -20.10 4.22 0.53
C GLU A 255 -19.85 2.70 0.52
N VAL A 256 -18.80 2.24 -0.16
CA VAL A 256 -18.39 0.81 -0.16
C VAL A 256 -18.10 0.34 1.25
N ARG A 257 -17.31 1.11 2.01
CA ARG A 257 -17.00 0.84 3.41
C ARG A 257 -18.27 0.70 4.25
N ALA A 258 -19.21 1.63 4.13
CA ALA A 258 -20.46 1.62 4.88
C ALA A 258 -21.30 0.37 4.58
N ARG A 259 -21.32 -0.10 3.33
CA ARG A 259 -22.05 -1.31 2.89
C ARG A 259 -21.39 -2.61 3.35
N LEU A 260 -20.06 -2.64 3.50
CA LEU A 260 -19.31 -3.87 3.78
C LEU A 260 -18.84 -4.01 5.23
N LYS A 261 -18.89 -2.95 6.06
CA LYS A 261 -18.35 -2.94 7.44
C LYS A 261 -18.91 -4.01 8.39
N ASP A 262 -20.11 -4.53 8.14
CA ASP A 262 -20.73 -5.54 8.99
C ASP A 262 -20.26 -6.97 8.63
N LYS A 263 -19.78 -7.18 7.40
CA LYS A 263 -19.24 -8.46 6.91
C LYS A 263 -17.71 -8.52 6.96
N PHE A 264 -17.06 -7.36 6.99
CA PHE A 264 -15.61 -7.24 6.92
C PHE A 264 -15.08 -6.39 8.08
N SER A 265 -13.93 -6.79 8.61
CA SER A 265 -13.09 -5.97 9.45
C SER A 265 -12.34 -4.96 8.57
N ILE A 266 -12.34 -3.68 8.97
CA ILE A 266 -11.60 -2.65 8.23
C ILE A 266 -10.16 -2.67 8.71
N VAL A 267 -9.24 -3.06 7.82
CA VAL A 267 -7.80 -3.08 8.11
C VAL A 267 -7.22 -1.67 8.04
N ALA A 268 -7.61 -0.91 7.01
CA ALA A 268 -7.14 0.43 6.74
C ALA A 268 -8.11 1.18 5.80
N PRO A 269 -8.11 2.53 5.75
CA PRO A 269 -7.18 3.46 6.39
C PRO A 269 -7.49 3.73 7.87
N CYS A 270 -8.76 3.71 8.26
CA CYS A 270 -9.20 3.87 9.64
C CYS A 270 -9.78 2.53 10.11
N PRO A 271 -9.15 1.86 11.10
CA PRO A 271 -9.53 0.50 11.51
C PRO A 271 -10.82 0.46 12.36
N GLN A 272 -11.46 1.61 12.55
CA GLN A 272 -12.66 1.71 13.38
C GLN A 272 -13.86 1.20 12.59
N GLN A 273 -14.68 0.33 13.20
CA GLN A 273 -15.92 -0.17 12.58
C GLN A 273 -17.13 0.78 12.69
N LYS A 274 -16.91 2.05 13.07
CA LYS A 274 -17.96 3.08 13.16
C LYS A 274 -18.29 3.68 11.78
N SER A 275 -19.33 4.51 11.68
CA SER A 275 -19.56 5.32 10.47
C SER A 275 -18.37 6.28 10.25
N CYS A 276 -18.09 6.61 8.98
CA CYS A 276 -16.98 7.51 8.67
C CYS A 276 -17.40 8.95 8.96
N PRO A 277 -16.68 9.74 9.80
CA PRO A 277 -17.06 11.12 10.08
C PRO A 277 -16.98 12.05 8.86
N LEU A 278 -16.28 11.63 7.79
CA LEU A 278 -16.18 12.39 6.55
C LEU A 278 -17.33 12.14 5.59
N GLU A 279 -18.25 11.23 5.90
CA GLU A 279 -19.44 10.97 5.07
C GLU A 279 -20.35 12.20 4.95
N THR A 280 -20.50 12.96 6.03
CA THR A 280 -21.39 14.13 6.11
C THR A 280 -20.64 15.45 6.13
N ARG A 281 -19.33 15.46 5.88
CA ARG A 281 -18.49 16.64 6.04
C ARG A 281 -18.23 17.29 4.69
N GLU A 282 -18.78 18.48 4.50
CA GLU A 282 -18.61 19.22 3.25
C GLU A 282 -17.18 19.74 3.06
N GLY A 283 -16.65 19.61 1.84
CA GLY A 283 -15.35 20.16 1.44
C GLY A 283 -14.12 19.35 1.86
N ASP A 284 -14.27 18.40 2.79
CA ASP A 284 -13.20 17.53 3.26
C ASP A 284 -13.40 16.09 2.74
N TRP A 285 -12.31 15.39 2.41
CA TRP A 285 -12.37 13.99 1.98
C TRP A 285 -11.17 13.18 2.46
N CYS A 286 -11.36 11.87 2.61
CA CYS A 286 -10.36 10.95 3.12
C CYS A 286 -9.30 10.67 2.04
N HIS A 287 -8.15 11.33 2.13
CA HIS A 287 -7.04 11.10 1.20
C HIS A 287 -5.67 11.26 1.87
N PHE A 288 -4.68 10.67 1.23
CA PHE A 288 -3.27 10.65 1.61
C PHE A 288 -2.41 11.00 0.39
N PHE A 289 -1.10 11.19 0.58
CA PHE A 289 -0.18 11.55 -0.50
C PHE A 289 0.98 10.56 -0.56
N ALA A 290 0.94 9.66 -1.54
CA ALA A 290 2.00 8.69 -1.75
C ALA A 290 3.31 9.40 -2.16
N PRO A 291 4.46 8.99 -1.62
CA PRO A 291 5.74 9.54 -2.04
C PRO A 291 6.13 8.92 -3.40
N PRO A 292 6.42 9.73 -4.43
CA PRO A 292 7.06 9.22 -5.64
C PRO A 292 8.52 8.81 -5.34
N PRO A 293 9.10 7.86 -6.12
CA PRO A 293 10.51 7.50 -5.97
C PRO A 293 11.43 8.71 -6.22
N PRO A 294 12.43 8.99 -5.36
CA PRO A 294 13.29 10.17 -5.52
C PRO A 294 14.02 10.26 -6.86
N ILE A 295 14.34 9.10 -7.46
CA ILE A 295 15.09 9.01 -8.71
C ILE A 295 14.38 9.69 -9.89
N ILE A 296 13.04 9.73 -9.90
CA ILE A 296 12.29 10.30 -11.03
C ILE A 296 12.52 11.81 -11.18
N PHE A 297 12.95 12.50 -10.12
CA PHE A 297 13.26 13.93 -10.17
C PHE A 297 14.64 14.24 -10.77
N GLN A 298 15.45 13.21 -10.98
CA GLN A 298 16.76 13.30 -11.63
C GLN A 298 16.73 12.68 -13.03
N ASP A 299 15.58 12.16 -13.44
CA ASP A 299 15.37 11.47 -14.70
C ASP A 299 14.79 12.43 -15.77
N SER A 300 15.46 12.50 -16.92
CA SER A 300 15.07 13.39 -18.02
C SER A 300 13.75 13.00 -18.67
N PHE A 301 13.44 11.70 -18.72
CA PHE A 301 12.17 11.21 -19.25
C PHE A 301 11.03 11.67 -18.36
N TRP A 302 11.11 11.45 -17.04
CA TRP A 302 10.07 11.88 -16.11
C TRP A 302 9.88 13.40 -16.07
N THR A 303 10.97 14.15 -16.19
CA THR A 303 10.91 15.62 -16.30
C THR A 303 10.13 16.05 -17.55
N THR A 304 10.42 15.42 -18.69
CA THR A 304 9.73 15.71 -19.96
C THR A 304 8.27 15.30 -19.90
N PHE A 305 7.99 14.10 -19.41
CA PHE A 305 6.64 13.56 -19.23
C PHE A 305 5.78 14.47 -18.34
N ALA A 306 6.31 14.92 -17.20
CA ALA A 306 5.61 15.82 -16.30
C ALA A 306 5.17 17.13 -16.99
N LYS A 307 6.06 17.68 -17.82
CA LYS A 307 5.80 18.89 -18.59
C LYS A 307 4.75 18.66 -19.69
N GLU A 308 4.93 17.63 -20.51
CA GLU A 308 4.04 17.31 -21.64
C GLU A 308 2.63 16.92 -21.20
N MET A 309 2.50 16.31 -20.01
CA MET A 309 1.22 15.88 -19.44
C MET A 309 0.62 16.90 -18.46
N ASN A 310 1.32 17.99 -18.16
CA ASN A 310 0.95 18.96 -17.14
C ASN A 310 0.60 18.26 -15.80
N ILE A 311 1.56 17.52 -15.26
CA ILE A 311 1.44 16.74 -14.02
C ILE A 311 2.52 17.17 -13.04
N ASP A 312 2.12 17.49 -11.80
CA ASP A 312 3.06 17.60 -10.69
C ASP A 312 3.39 16.21 -10.13
N LEU A 313 4.59 15.70 -10.41
CA LEU A 313 5.03 14.39 -9.91
C LEU A 313 5.17 14.34 -8.39
N ARG A 314 5.31 15.49 -7.70
CA ARG A 314 5.40 15.58 -6.23
C ARG A 314 4.04 15.44 -5.54
N SER A 315 2.96 15.46 -6.32
CA SER A 315 1.59 15.35 -5.82
C SER A 315 0.96 14.06 -6.33
N LEU A 316 0.87 13.08 -5.44
CA LEU A 316 0.27 11.79 -5.73
C LEU A 316 -0.83 11.45 -4.71
N PRO A 317 -1.97 12.15 -4.77
CA PRO A 317 -3.07 11.90 -3.85
C PRO A 317 -3.67 10.51 -4.09
N VAL A 318 -3.98 9.81 -3.00
CA VAL A 318 -4.59 8.47 -3.00
C VAL A 318 -5.63 8.36 -1.90
N SER A 319 -6.73 7.71 -2.24
CA SER A 319 -7.72 7.19 -1.29
C SER A 319 -7.73 5.69 -1.44
N PHE A 320 -7.89 4.96 -0.34
CA PHE A 320 -7.87 3.51 -0.39
C PHE A 320 -8.76 2.92 0.70
N LEU A 321 -9.09 1.63 0.56
CA LEU A 321 -9.85 0.85 1.52
C LEU A 321 -9.31 -0.58 1.53
N VAL A 322 -9.00 -1.09 2.72
CA VAL A 322 -8.57 -2.48 2.91
C VAL A 322 -9.51 -3.17 3.88
N LEU A 323 -10.09 -4.28 3.44
CA LEU A 323 -11.09 -5.04 4.16
C LEU A 323 -10.66 -6.51 4.25
N GLU A 324 -10.92 -7.13 5.38
CA GLU A 324 -10.71 -8.56 5.59
C GLU A 324 -12.01 -9.19 6.09
N ASN A 325 -12.42 -10.29 5.47
CA ASN A 325 -13.72 -10.91 5.74
C ASN A 325 -13.74 -11.49 7.15
N ASN A 326 -14.78 -11.18 7.93
CA ASN A 326 -14.90 -11.62 9.32
C ASN A 326 -14.88 -13.15 9.47
N ALA A 327 -15.23 -13.89 8.40
CA ALA A 327 -15.19 -15.35 8.39
C ALA A 327 -13.77 -15.94 8.37
N ILE A 328 -12.77 -15.15 7.93
CA ILE A 328 -11.36 -15.59 7.83
C ILE A 328 -10.42 -14.76 8.70
N ALA A 329 -10.88 -13.61 9.19
CA ALA A 329 -10.08 -12.68 9.97
C ALA A 329 -9.58 -13.35 11.25
N GLU A 330 -8.26 -13.38 11.44
CA GLU A 330 -7.72 -13.65 12.76
C GLU A 330 -8.02 -12.46 13.69
N PRO A 331 -8.27 -12.69 15.00
CA PRO A 331 -8.52 -11.61 15.93
C PRO A 331 -7.33 -10.64 15.94
N MET A 332 -7.50 -9.44 15.37
CA MET A 332 -6.45 -8.42 15.42
C MET A 332 -6.12 -8.11 16.89
N THR A 333 -4.85 -8.27 17.28
CA THR A 333 -4.39 -7.81 18.59
C THR A 333 -4.54 -6.29 18.66
N SER A 334 -5.36 -5.82 19.59
CA SER A 334 -5.88 -4.46 19.75
C SER A 334 -4.83 -3.38 20.09
N LYS A 335 -3.75 -3.24 19.30
CA LYS A 335 -2.68 -2.27 19.55
C LYS A 335 -2.98 -0.83 19.08
N GLU A 336 -4.13 -0.59 18.43
CA GLU A 336 -4.43 0.69 17.76
C GLU A 336 -5.48 1.58 18.47
N SER A 337 -5.92 1.24 19.69
CA SER A 337 -7.06 1.90 20.36
C SER A 337 -6.91 3.42 20.64
N HIS A 338 -5.70 3.99 20.56
CA HIS A 338 -5.42 5.37 21.01
C HIS A 338 -4.68 6.25 19.99
N ARG A 339 -4.78 5.94 18.69
CA ARG A 339 -4.08 6.68 17.63
C ARG A 339 -5.04 7.55 16.81
N LYS A 340 -4.71 8.84 16.66
CA LYS A 340 -5.34 9.75 15.71
C LYS A 340 -4.70 9.57 14.33
N ARG A 341 -5.48 9.40 13.27
CA ARG A 341 -5.02 9.28 11.88
C ARG A 341 -5.03 10.64 11.22
N LEU A 342 -3.87 11.14 10.79
CA LEU A 342 -3.80 12.33 9.95
C LEU A 342 -4.48 12.05 8.61
N ILE A 343 -5.36 12.94 8.20
CA ILE A 343 -6.00 12.94 6.89
C ILE A 343 -5.57 14.21 6.15
N ALA A 344 -5.32 14.07 4.84
CA ALA A 344 -4.83 15.14 3.98
C ALA A 344 -3.44 15.68 4.41
N ARG A 345 -2.99 16.73 3.72
CA ARG A 345 -1.76 17.46 4.07
C ARG A 345 -2.03 18.47 5.19
N PRO A 346 -1.18 18.52 6.22
CA PRO A 346 -1.19 19.64 7.15
C PRO A 346 -0.94 20.96 6.41
N ARG A 347 -1.67 22.00 6.80
CA ARG A 347 -1.43 23.36 6.33
C ARG A 347 -0.44 24.04 7.27
N PHE A 348 0.79 24.21 6.82
CA PHE A 348 1.84 24.89 7.57
C PHE A 348 1.62 26.41 7.60
N LEU A 349 1.73 27.00 8.79
CA LEU A 349 1.61 28.42 9.07
C LEU A 349 2.82 28.87 9.92
N LYS A 350 2.95 30.16 10.18
CA LYS A 350 4.08 30.67 10.99
C LYS A 350 3.97 30.15 12.42
N GLY A 351 4.84 29.21 12.79
CA GLY A 351 4.98 28.65 14.15
C GLY A 351 3.97 27.57 14.53
N HIS A 352 3.06 27.18 13.64
CA HIS A 352 2.08 26.12 13.86
C HIS A 352 1.61 25.49 12.53
N ALA A 353 0.85 24.40 12.59
CA ALA A 353 0.25 23.75 11.43
C ALA A 353 -1.17 23.34 11.77
N LYS A 354 -2.09 23.53 10.82
CA LYS A 354 -3.45 23.01 10.92
C LYS A 354 -3.52 21.65 10.26
N ALA A 355 -3.92 20.64 11.01
CA ALA A 355 -3.96 19.26 10.56
C ALA A 355 -5.32 18.64 10.88
N MET A 356 -5.82 17.79 9.97
CA MET A 356 -7.08 17.11 10.16
C MET A 356 -6.84 15.68 10.63
N PHE A 357 -7.56 15.26 11.66
CA PHE A 357 -7.42 13.92 12.21
C PHE A 357 -8.75 13.20 12.30
N CYS A 358 -8.73 11.90 12.00
CA CYS A 358 -9.76 10.98 12.45
C CYS A 358 -9.29 10.19 13.67
N ASN A 359 -10.13 10.10 14.70
CA ASN A 359 -9.80 9.42 15.95
C ASN A 359 -10.58 8.09 16.12
N SER A 360 -10.25 7.32 17.16
CA SER A 360 -10.91 6.06 17.49
C SER A 360 -12.38 6.23 17.92
N ASN A 361 -12.78 7.45 18.29
CA ASN A 361 -14.17 7.76 18.59
C ASN A 361 -15.05 7.84 17.32
N GLY A 362 -14.44 7.91 16.13
CA GLY A 362 -15.16 8.08 14.88
C GLY A 362 -15.46 9.54 14.57
N GLU A 363 -14.64 10.46 15.06
CA GLU A 363 -14.78 11.90 14.85
C GLU A 363 -13.66 12.42 13.94
N ALA A 364 -13.97 13.47 13.16
CA ALA A 364 -13.00 14.22 12.38
C ALA A 364 -12.80 15.60 13.01
N THR A 365 -11.57 15.91 13.43
CA THR A 365 -11.22 17.17 14.07
C THR A 365 -10.13 17.89 13.28
N VAL A 366 -10.14 19.22 13.34
CA VAL A 366 -9.03 20.04 12.83
C VAL A 366 -8.30 20.58 14.04
N GLU A 367 -7.05 20.20 14.19
CA GLU A 367 -6.21 20.57 15.32
C GLU A 367 -5.15 21.59 14.87
N ASP A 368 -4.85 22.54 15.76
CA ASP A 368 -3.78 23.52 15.58
C ASP A 368 -2.56 23.05 16.38
N LEU A 369 -1.49 22.72 15.67
CA LEU A 369 -0.32 22.03 16.22
C LEU A 369 0.87 22.99 16.28
N PRO A 370 1.31 23.45 17.47
CA PRO A 370 2.45 24.35 17.59
C PRO A 370 3.76 23.66 17.19
N GLN A 371 4.55 24.30 16.30
CA GLN A 371 5.81 23.74 15.80
C GLN A 371 6.83 23.47 16.91
N LYS A 372 6.78 24.24 18.02
CA LYS A 372 7.66 24.05 19.17
C LYS A 372 7.44 22.71 19.87
N ARG A 373 6.18 22.23 19.92
CA ARG A 373 5.79 20.97 20.56
C ARG A 373 6.02 19.78 19.61
N PHE A 374 5.70 19.96 18.33
CA PHE A 374 5.72 18.90 17.31
C PHE A 374 6.92 19.00 16.34
N LYS A 375 8.10 19.39 16.83
CA LYS A 375 9.24 19.73 15.96
C LYS A 375 9.72 18.57 15.09
N HIS A 376 9.62 17.33 15.59
CA HIS A 376 10.03 16.13 14.86
C HIS A 376 9.00 15.75 13.80
N GLU A 377 7.73 15.83 14.18
CA GLU A 377 6.57 15.54 13.34
C GLU A 377 6.48 16.53 12.18
N PHE A 378 6.71 17.82 12.42
CA PHE A 378 6.74 18.83 11.35
C PHE A 378 7.73 18.49 10.23
N LYS A 379 8.96 18.09 10.59
CA LYS A 379 9.96 17.67 9.59
C LYS A 379 9.53 16.43 8.82
N LYS A 380 8.78 15.52 9.47
CA LYS A 380 8.23 14.33 8.83
C LYS A 380 7.09 14.70 7.90
N TRP A 381 6.16 15.56 8.34
CA TRP A 381 4.97 15.97 7.58
C TRP A 381 5.27 16.84 6.39
N GLU A 382 6.34 17.63 6.44
CA GLU A 382 6.86 18.39 5.29
C GLU A 382 7.38 17.46 4.18
N ARG A 383 7.83 16.25 4.53
CA ARG A 383 8.51 15.31 3.60
C ARG A 383 7.62 14.15 3.16
N ASP A 384 6.91 13.52 4.10
CA ASP A 384 6.14 12.29 3.91
C ASP A 384 4.81 12.34 4.68
N CYS A 385 3.70 12.57 3.97
CA CYS A 385 2.37 12.73 4.59
C CYS A 385 1.57 11.41 4.72
N PHE A 386 2.15 10.26 4.37
CA PHE A 386 1.40 9.00 4.35
C PHE A 386 1.23 8.36 5.74
N PHE A 387 2.22 8.55 6.62
CA PHE A 387 2.32 7.82 7.90
C PHE A 387 2.44 8.74 9.09
N VAL A 388 1.30 9.24 9.54
CA VAL A 388 1.23 10.05 10.75
C VAL A 388 0.08 9.56 11.61
N GLN A 389 0.49 8.93 12.70
CA GLN A 389 -0.38 8.65 13.82
C GLN A 389 0.15 9.46 15.01
N LEU A 390 -0.71 10.27 15.62
CA LEU A 390 -0.42 10.89 16.91
C LEU A 390 -1.04 10.02 18.00
N THR A 391 -0.28 9.72 19.05
CA THR A 391 -0.81 9.10 20.27
C THR A 391 -1.48 10.19 21.11
N ASN A 392 -2.63 9.88 21.71
CA ASN A 392 -3.34 10.82 22.60
C ASN A 392 -2.45 11.36 23.74
N ASP A 393 -1.43 10.61 24.18
CA ASP A 393 -0.51 11.02 25.24
C ASP A 393 0.43 12.20 24.86
N GLN A 394 0.42 12.63 23.60
CA GLN A 394 1.09 13.87 23.20
C GLN A 394 0.22 15.12 23.42
N ASP A 395 -1.01 14.99 23.95
CA ASP A 395 -1.90 16.11 24.34
C ASP A 395 -1.67 16.59 25.79
N SER A 396 -0.93 15.85 26.63
CA SER A 396 -0.55 16.31 27.99
C SER A 396 0.79 17.06 28.00
N ASP A 397 0.73 18.23 28.64
CA ASP A 397 1.75 19.28 28.89
C ASP A 397 1.71 20.50 27.95
#